data_AF-A0A0N0ZVN8-F1
#
_entry.id   AF-A0A0N0ZVN8-F1
#
_cell.length_a   1.000
_cell.length_b   1.000
_cell.length_c   1.000
_cell.angle_alpha   90.00
_cell.angle_beta   90.00
_cell.angle_gamma   90.00
#
_symmetry.space_group_name_H-M   'P 1'
#
loop_
_entity.id
_entity.type
_entity.pdbx_description
1 polymer ?
#
loop_
_entity_poly.entity_id
_entity_poly.type
_entity_poly.pdbx_seq_one_letter_code
_entity_poly.pdbx_strand_id
1 'polypeptide(L)'
;MLIVKLSIGEIELTEADIKALKVQIDDYLSGTDETKYNQLKCLTAVEFSEELSKMSDDELVNFTRMHERLLGPPHLTIKFRTEIFRRNGVGYKNVTRYLSGKQRNLLNKLGLKNR
;
A
#
# COMPACT_ATOMS: atom_id res chain seq x y z
N MET A 1 -17.52 -21.89 19.54
CA MET A 1 -17.03 -21.15 20.73
C MET A 1 -15.54 -21.37 20.85
N LEU A 2 -14.74 -20.31 20.87
CA LEU A 2 -13.27 -20.39 20.93
C LEU A 2 -12.76 -19.54 22.10
N ILE A 3 -11.96 -20.13 22.98
CA ILE A 3 -11.33 -19.40 24.08
C ILE A 3 -9.87 -19.16 23.71
N VAL A 4 -9.46 -17.90 23.67
CA VAL A 4 -8.10 -17.48 23.34
C VAL A 4 -7.45 -16.89 24.59
N LYS A 5 -6.26 -17.40 24.92
CA LYS A 5 -5.48 -16.91 26.05
C LYS A 5 -4.51 -15.84 25.59
N LEU A 6 -4.72 -14.62 26.04
CA LEU A 6 -3.80 -13.49 25.85
C LEU A 6 -2.98 -13.27 27.13
N SER A 7 -1.90 -12.50 27.01
CA SER A 7 -1.06 -12.08 28.14
C SER A 7 -1.83 -11.30 29.24
N ILE A 8 -3.00 -10.76 28.89
CA ILE A 8 -3.89 -10.01 29.79
C ILE A 8 -5.06 -10.84 30.36
N GLY A 9 -5.22 -12.10 29.94
CA GLY A 9 -6.31 -12.96 30.37
C GLY A 9 -6.92 -13.81 29.26
N GLU A 10 -7.98 -14.53 29.59
CA GLU A 10 -8.74 -15.36 28.65
C GLU A 10 -9.93 -14.58 28.12
N ILE A 11 -10.08 -14.57 26.79
CA ILE A 11 -11.25 -14.00 26.12
C ILE A 11 -11.99 -15.10 25.39
N GLU A 12 -13.31 -15.05 25.53
CA GLU A 12 -14.23 -15.97 24.89
C GLU A 12 -14.79 -15.31 23.63
N LEU A 13 -14.56 -15.93 22.48
CA LEU A 13 -15.09 -15.47 21.19
C LEU A 13 -16.31 -16.29 20.83
N THR A 14 -17.43 -15.58 20.64
CA THR A 14 -18.67 -16.17 20.12
C THR A 14 -18.57 -16.38 18.61
N GLU A 15 -19.46 -17.20 18.04
CA GLU A 15 -19.50 -17.40 16.59
C GLU A 15 -19.84 -16.11 15.82
N ALA A 16 -20.60 -15.20 16.44
CA ALA A 16 -20.90 -13.90 15.87
C ALA A 16 -19.65 -13.01 15.79
N ASP A 17 -18.81 -13.03 16.83
CA ASP A 17 -17.55 -12.28 16.88
C ASP A 17 -16.57 -12.78 15.82
N ILE A 18 -16.46 -14.11 15.67
CA ILE A 18 -15.62 -14.74 14.65
C ILE A 18 -16.10 -14.33 13.25
N LYS A 19 -17.42 -14.30 13.01
CA LYS A 19 -17.98 -13.93 11.71
C LYS A 19 -17.75 -12.45 11.40
N ALA A 20 -17.87 -11.56 12.38
CA ALA A 20 -17.58 -10.13 12.22
C ALA A 20 -16.09 -9.87 11.97
N LEU A 21 -15.21 -10.53 12.74
CA LEU A 21 -13.76 -10.45 12.55
C LEU A 21 -13.33 -10.99 11.19
N LYS A 22 -13.95 -12.08 10.73
CA LYS A 22 -13.65 -12.65 9.42
C LYS A 22 -13.95 -11.66 8.29
N VAL A 23 -15.06 -10.93 8.34
CA VAL A 23 -15.35 -9.88 7.33
C VAL A 23 -14.30 -8.78 7.35
N GLN A 24 -13.87 -8.32 8.54
CA GLN A 24 -12.83 -7.31 8.65
C GLN A 24 -11.46 -7.80 8.17
N ILE A 25 -11.14 -9.07 8.44
CA ILE A 25 -9.91 -9.72 7.97
C ILE A 25 -9.98 -9.92 6.45
N ASP A 26 -11.10 -10.38 5.91
CA ASP A 26 -11.31 -10.59 4.48
C ASP A 26 -11.31 -9.25 3.72
N ASP A 27 -11.88 -8.17 4.29
CA ASP A 27 -11.79 -6.80 3.73
C ASP A 27 -10.35 -6.26 3.77
N TYR A 28 -9.62 -6.51 4.86
CA TYR A 28 -8.21 -6.11 4.96
C TYR A 28 -7.30 -6.93 4.04
N LEU A 29 -7.56 -8.23 3.89
CA LEU A 29 -6.81 -9.15 3.04
C LEU A 29 -7.17 -8.99 1.55
N SER A 30 -8.41 -8.63 1.22
CA SER A 30 -8.81 -8.27 -0.15
C SER A 30 -8.11 -6.99 -0.64
N GLY A 31 -7.70 -6.10 0.27
CA GLY A 31 -6.82 -4.97 -0.03
C GLY A 31 -5.34 -5.35 -0.18
N THR A 32 -4.94 -6.55 0.26
CA THR A 32 -3.55 -7.03 0.22
C THR A 32 -3.38 -8.07 -0.88
N ASP A 33 -3.72 -7.67 -2.10
CA ASP A 33 -3.84 -8.57 -3.23
C ASP A 33 -2.47 -8.79 -3.90
N GLU A 34 -1.73 -9.81 -3.43
CA GLU A 34 -0.52 -10.31 -4.11
C GLU A 34 -0.78 -10.54 -5.61
N THR A 35 -2.02 -10.90 -5.98
CA THR A 35 -2.49 -11.07 -7.36
C THR A 35 -2.47 -9.77 -8.14
N LYS A 36 -2.98 -8.68 -7.57
CA LYS A 36 -3.03 -7.35 -8.21
C LYS A 36 -1.61 -6.78 -8.39
N TYR A 37 -0.72 -7.00 -7.43
CA TYR A 37 0.69 -6.66 -7.59
C TYR A 37 1.39 -7.46 -8.71
N ASN A 38 1.13 -8.77 -8.80
CA ASN A 38 1.66 -9.60 -9.87
C ASN A 38 1.10 -9.20 -11.25
N GLN A 39 -0.18 -8.82 -11.33
CA GLN A 39 -0.79 -8.28 -12.55
C GLN A 39 -0.11 -6.98 -12.97
N LEU A 40 0.04 -6.02 -12.05
CA LEU A 40 0.71 -4.74 -12.30
C LEU A 40 2.15 -4.93 -12.81
N LYS A 41 2.87 -5.95 -12.33
CA LYS A 41 4.24 -6.25 -12.78
C LYS A 41 4.31 -6.71 -14.25
N CYS A 42 3.23 -7.30 -14.78
CA CYS A 42 3.15 -7.81 -16.15
C CYS A 42 2.61 -6.78 -17.17
N LEU A 43 2.08 -5.64 -16.71
CA LEU A 43 1.52 -4.62 -17.58
C LEU A 43 2.60 -3.85 -18.36
N THR A 44 2.22 -3.37 -19.55
CA THR A 44 3.05 -2.43 -20.29
C THR A 44 3.14 -1.09 -19.55
N ALA A 45 4.12 -0.25 -19.93
CA ALA A 45 4.33 1.04 -19.26
C ALA A 45 3.11 1.98 -19.33
N VAL A 46 2.34 1.89 -20.42
CA VAL A 46 1.12 2.69 -20.66
C VAL A 46 -0.01 2.18 -19.77
N GLU A 47 -0.33 0.89 -19.85
CA GLU A 47 -1.39 0.24 -19.05
C GLU A 47 -1.13 0.40 -17.54
N PHE A 48 0.14 0.31 -17.12
CA PHE A 48 0.52 0.53 -15.73
C PHE A 48 0.18 1.95 -15.26
N SER A 49 0.43 2.96 -16.08
CA SER A 49 0.14 4.36 -15.72
C SER A 49 -1.37 4.62 -15.67
N GLU A 50 -2.14 4.01 -16.56
CA GLU A 50 -3.60 4.06 -16.55
C GLU A 50 -4.17 3.38 -15.31
N GLU A 51 -3.64 2.22 -14.94
CA GLU A 51 -4.13 1.49 -13.77
C GLU A 51 -3.79 2.21 -12.46
N LEU A 52 -2.59 2.78 -12.36
CA LEU A 52 -2.24 3.67 -11.25
C LEU A 52 -3.15 4.91 -11.16
N SER A 53 -3.64 5.43 -12.29
CA SER A 53 -4.53 6.59 -12.29
C SER A 53 -5.94 6.27 -11.76
N LYS A 54 -6.35 5.00 -11.82
CA LYS A 54 -7.66 4.53 -11.33
C LYS A 54 -7.65 4.18 -9.84
N MET A 55 -6.48 3.93 -9.25
CA MET A 55 -6.38 3.59 -7.83
C MET A 55 -6.78 4.78 -6.94
N SER A 56 -7.37 4.49 -5.79
CA SER A 56 -7.53 5.48 -4.72
C SER A 56 -6.19 5.87 -4.11
N ASP A 57 -6.15 7.02 -3.43
CA ASP A 57 -4.92 7.49 -2.76
C ASP A 57 -4.47 6.52 -1.67
N ASP A 58 -5.42 5.93 -0.94
CA ASP A 58 -5.15 4.94 0.11
C ASP A 58 -4.57 3.64 -0.46
N GLU A 59 -5.11 3.14 -1.58
CA GLU A 59 -4.55 1.99 -2.29
C GLU A 59 -3.12 2.27 -2.75
N LEU A 60 -2.87 3.42 -3.37
CA LEU A 60 -1.54 3.82 -3.84
C LEU A 60 -0.51 3.85 -2.70
N VAL A 61 -0.89 4.40 -1.54
CA VAL A 61 -0.03 4.45 -0.36
C VAL A 61 0.23 3.06 0.19
N ASN A 62 -0.81 2.22 0.30
CA ASN A 62 -0.68 0.85 0.81
C ASN A 62 0.18 -0.02 -0.10
N PHE A 63 -0.03 0.04 -1.42
CA PHE A 63 0.82 -0.66 -2.40
C PHE A 63 2.27 -0.19 -2.33
N THR A 64 2.50 1.12 -2.26
CA THR A 64 3.85 1.68 -2.12
C THR A 64 4.53 1.19 -0.85
N ARG A 65 3.82 1.19 0.28
CA ARG A 65 4.34 0.73 1.58
C ARG A 65 4.67 -0.77 1.57
N MET A 66 3.78 -1.58 1.02
CA MET A 66 3.98 -3.03 0.87
C MET A 66 5.23 -3.31 0.02
N HIS A 67 5.33 -2.62 -1.11
CA HIS A 67 6.44 -2.78 -2.05
C HIS A 67 7.79 -2.35 -1.47
N GLU A 68 7.83 -1.22 -0.74
CA GLU A 68 9.02 -0.74 -0.03
C GLU A 68 9.47 -1.64 1.13
N ARG A 69 8.53 -2.42 1.70
CA ARG A 69 8.81 -3.42 2.74
C ARG A 69 9.36 -4.71 2.15
N LEU A 70 8.84 -5.14 1.00
CA LEU A 70 9.26 -6.36 0.30
C LEU A 70 10.56 -6.19 -0.50
N LEU A 71 11.21 -5.01 -0.45
CA LEU A 71 12.37 -4.68 -1.28
C LEU A 71 12.09 -4.94 -2.77
N GLY A 72 10.85 -4.65 -3.20
CA GLY A 72 10.46 -4.85 -4.59
C GLY A 72 11.29 -3.99 -5.55
N PRO A 73 11.22 -4.26 -6.87
CA PRO A 73 12.11 -3.66 -7.84
C PRO A 73 12.11 -2.12 -7.81
N PRO A 74 13.27 -1.43 -7.76
CA PRO A 74 13.33 0.02 -7.56
C PRO A 74 12.50 0.83 -8.57
N HIS A 75 12.39 0.33 -9.79
CA HIS A 75 11.64 0.97 -10.87
C HIS A 75 10.13 1.03 -10.62
N LEU A 76 9.54 0.04 -9.93
CA LEU A 76 8.11 0.03 -9.60
C LEU A 76 7.80 1.04 -8.49
N THR A 77 8.61 1.07 -7.44
CA THR A 77 8.51 2.08 -6.36
C THR A 77 8.56 3.50 -6.92
N ILE A 78 9.44 3.75 -7.91
CA ILE A 78 9.53 5.05 -8.58
C ILE A 78 8.22 5.41 -9.28
N LYS A 79 7.58 4.47 -9.99
CA LYS A 79 6.31 4.73 -10.68
C LYS A 79 5.18 5.06 -9.71
N PHE A 80 5.04 4.31 -8.60
CA PHE A 80 4.04 4.63 -7.56
C PHE A 80 4.28 6.01 -6.95
N ARG A 81 5.52 6.31 -6.57
CA ARG A 81 5.88 7.63 -6.02
C ARG A 81 5.65 8.76 -7.02
N THR A 82 5.91 8.53 -8.30
CA THR A 82 5.68 9.51 -9.37
C THR A 82 4.19 9.86 -9.46
N GLU A 83 3.31 8.86 -9.39
CA GLU A 83 1.87 9.06 -9.38
C GLU A 83 1.39 9.81 -8.12
N ILE A 84 1.89 9.44 -6.94
CA ILE A 84 1.60 10.16 -5.68
C ILE A 84 2.00 11.64 -5.79
N PHE A 85 3.20 11.93 -6.32
CA PHE A 85 3.65 13.29 -6.51
C PHE A 85 2.82 14.06 -7.53
N ARG A 86 2.45 13.42 -8.65
CA ARG A 86 1.58 14.00 -9.68
C ARG A 86 0.25 14.45 -9.09
N ARG A 87 -0.42 13.58 -8.31
CA ARG A 87 -1.70 13.88 -7.66
C ARG A 87 -1.63 15.01 -6.64
N ASN A 88 -0.51 15.11 -5.92
CA ASN A 88 -0.30 16.12 -4.89
C ASN A 88 0.31 17.43 -5.43
N GLY A 89 0.41 17.61 -6.75
CA GLY A 89 1.00 18.81 -7.35
C GLY A 89 2.48 19.01 -7.03
N VAL A 90 3.17 17.93 -6.65
CA VAL A 90 4.60 17.94 -6.33
C VAL A 90 5.38 17.55 -7.58
N GLY A 91 6.50 18.22 -7.84
CA GLY A 91 7.35 17.92 -9.00
C GLY A 91 7.72 16.43 -9.06
N TYR A 92 7.49 15.79 -10.21
CA TYR A 92 7.60 14.32 -10.37
C TYR A 92 8.54 13.90 -11.52
N LYS A 93 9.17 14.86 -12.21
CA LYS A 93 10.04 14.58 -13.38
C LYS A 93 11.39 13.94 -13.01
N ASN A 94 11.88 14.11 -11.77
CA ASN A 94 13.23 13.70 -11.34
C ASN A 94 13.23 12.80 -10.08
N VAL A 95 12.36 11.79 -10.02
CA VAL A 95 12.24 10.88 -8.84
C VAL A 95 13.43 9.88 -8.73
N THR A 96 14.37 9.92 -9.67
CA THR A 96 15.39 8.87 -9.88
C THR A 96 16.66 8.99 -9.04
N ARG A 97 16.98 10.17 -8.48
CA ARG A 97 18.27 10.38 -7.80
C ARG A 97 18.20 11.09 -6.45
N TYR A 98 17.36 12.12 -6.33
CA TYR A 98 17.18 12.86 -5.09
C TYR A 98 15.74 13.32 -4.93
N LEU A 99 15.19 13.11 -3.73
CA LEU A 99 13.90 13.68 -3.36
C LEU A 99 14.10 15.10 -2.81
N SER A 100 13.40 16.06 -3.39
CA SER A 100 13.27 17.43 -2.87
C SER A 100 12.66 17.42 -1.46
N GLY A 101 12.85 18.51 -0.71
CA GLY A 101 12.25 18.64 0.63
C GLY A 101 10.71 18.51 0.62
N LYS A 102 10.05 19.03 -0.43
CA LYS A 102 8.59 18.89 -0.61
C LYS A 102 8.17 17.43 -0.81
N GLN A 103 8.90 16.68 -1.64
CA GLN A 103 8.65 15.25 -1.86
C GLN A 103 8.88 14.45 -0.58
N ARG A 104 9.98 14.70 0.15
CA ARG A 104 10.27 14.04 1.42
C ARG A 104 9.21 14.31 2.48
N ASN A 105 8.76 15.56 2.58
CA ASN A 105 7.69 15.93 3.51
C ASN A 105 6.37 15.24 3.16
N LEU A 106 6.02 15.11 1.88
CA LEU A 106 4.83 14.38 1.47
C LEU A 106 4.94 12.90 1.83
N LEU A 107 6.05 12.24 1.49
CA LEU A 107 6.25 10.83 1.84
C LEU A 107 6.19 10.60 3.35
N ASN A 108 6.78 11.49 4.15
CA ASN A 108 6.70 11.42 5.61
C ASN A 108 5.26 11.53 6.12
N LYS A 109 4.47 12.46 5.57
CA LYS A 109 3.05 12.61 5.92
C LYS A 109 2.24 11.34 5.59
N LEU A 110 2.61 10.65 4.52
CA LEU A 110 1.97 9.40 4.07
C LEU A 110 2.55 8.14 4.77
N GLY A 111 3.55 8.30 5.64
CA GLY A 111 4.23 7.19 6.30
C GLY A 111 5.02 6.28 5.35
N LEU A 112 5.60 6.85 4.29
CA LEU A 112 6.41 6.17 3.28
C LEU A 112 7.90 6.48 3.46
N LYS A 113 8.79 5.60 3.01
CA LYS A 113 10.24 5.81 3.14
C LYS A 113 10.69 6.99 2.29
N ASN A 114 11.51 7.86 2.85
CA ASN A 114 12.02 9.07 2.20
C ASN A 114 13.54 9.05 1.94
N ARG A 115 14.19 7.91 2.21
CA ARG A 115 15.62 7.63 2.06
C ARG A 115 15.81 6.46 1.11
#